data_AF-A0A182RQK1-F1
#
_entry.id   AF-A0A182RQK1-F1
#
_cell.length_a   1.000
_cell.length_b   1.000
_cell.length_c   1.000
_cell.angle_alpha   90.00
_cell.angle_beta   90.00
_cell.angle_gamma   90.00
#
_symmetry.space_group_name_H-M   'P 1'
#
loop_
_entity.id
_entity.type
_entity.pdbx_description
1 polymer ?
#
loop_
_entity_poly.entity_id
_entity_poly.type
_entity_poly.pdbx_seq_one_letter_code
_entity_poly.pdbx_strand_id
1 'polypeptide(L)'
;MECVRQYLKECVNARQRKIIENEVYGAQKLYEFLCYDQAFQREFLRHKSCFQLVHPEWDLCSNQFIGVLKDEMSRTTKQSINVQYIHFCCARYAYENCVYSSARFICKPDSAMFLRRIAKLLSTDKHFLNCDKIENELCSDAIRQLASSIAVYVTFLTSLAILMLER
;
A
#
# COMPACT_ATOMS: atom_id res chain seq x y z
N MET A 1 -10.21 -11.41 19.96
CA MET A 1 -10.58 -11.97 18.64
C MET A 1 -11.18 -13.39 18.69
N GLU A 2 -11.43 -13.96 19.87
CA GLU A 2 -11.88 -15.36 19.99
C GLU A 2 -13.27 -15.62 19.38
N CYS A 3 -14.21 -14.68 19.55
CA CYS A 3 -15.56 -14.78 18.98
C CYS A 3 -15.54 -14.95 17.44
N VAL A 4 -14.71 -14.17 16.73
CA VAL A 4 -14.58 -14.29 15.27
C VAL A 4 -13.96 -15.62 14.87
N ARG A 5 -12.94 -16.09 15.60
CA ARG A 5 -12.31 -17.39 15.34
C ARG A 5 -13.29 -18.54 15.54
N GLN A 6 -14.10 -18.48 16.59
CA GLN A 6 -15.13 -19.49 16.87
C GLN A 6 -16.21 -19.48 15.80
N TYR A 7 -16.72 -18.31 15.40
CA TYR A 7 -17.66 -18.18 14.27
C TYR A 7 -17.08 -18.78 12.98
N LEU A 8 -15.84 -18.44 12.61
CA LEU A 8 -15.19 -18.99 11.43
C LEU A 8 -15.01 -20.52 11.51
N LYS A 9 -14.83 -21.06 12.73
CA LYS A 9 -14.68 -22.50 12.95
C LYS A 9 -15.99 -23.26 12.86
N GLU A 10 -17.07 -22.70 13.41
CA GLU A 10 -18.36 -23.38 13.56
C GLU A 10 -19.30 -23.14 12.36
N CYS A 11 -19.28 -21.94 11.79
CA CYS A 11 -20.27 -21.50 10.80
C CYS A 11 -19.73 -21.41 9.37
N VAL A 12 -18.42 -21.43 9.16
CA VAL A 12 -17.81 -21.25 7.83
C VAL A 12 -17.06 -22.50 7.40
N ASN A 13 -17.27 -22.95 6.16
CA ASN A 13 -16.58 -24.13 5.65
C ASN A 13 -15.07 -23.90 5.50
N ALA A 14 -14.30 -24.99 5.47
CA ALA A 14 -12.84 -24.94 5.49
C ALA A 14 -12.23 -24.12 4.34
N ARG A 15 -12.83 -24.16 3.14
CA ARG A 15 -12.35 -23.42 1.97
C ARG A 15 -12.56 -21.91 2.14
N GLN A 16 -13.78 -21.51 2.48
CA GLN A 16 -14.13 -20.09 2.71
C GLN A 16 -13.36 -19.52 3.90
N ARG A 17 -13.22 -20.30 4.97
CA ARG A 17 -12.42 -19.91 6.14
C ARG A 17 -10.98 -19.60 5.75
N LYS A 18 -10.34 -20.46 4.95
CA LYS A 18 -8.96 -20.24 4.48
C LYS A 18 -8.84 -18.96 3.66
N ILE A 19 -9.82 -18.65 2.81
CA ILE A 19 -9.84 -17.38 2.05
C ILE A 19 -9.91 -16.19 3.02
N ILE A 20 -10.88 -16.20 3.93
CA ILE A 20 -11.04 -15.11 4.91
C ILE A 20 -9.76 -14.93 5.74
N GLU A 21 -9.18 -16.00 6.26
CA GLU A 21 -7.95 -15.96 7.06
C GLU A 21 -6.72 -15.43 6.30
N ASN A 22 -6.69 -15.59 4.98
CA ASN A 22 -5.61 -15.04 4.15
C ASN A 22 -5.80 -13.54 3.94
N GLU A 23 -7.02 -13.12 3.59
CA GLU A 23 -7.37 -11.73 3.29
C GLU A 23 -7.23 -10.83 4.54
N VAL A 24 -7.59 -11.34 5.71
CA VAL A 24 -7.51 -10.57 6.97
C VAL A 24 -6.17 -10.73 7.70
N TYR A 25 -5.19 -11.40 7.10
CA TYR A 25 -3.91 -11.75 7.74
C TYR A 25 -3.19 -10.51 8.29
N GLY A 26 -3.02 -9.47 7.47
CA GLY A 26 -2.37 -8.22 7.86
C GLY A 26 -3.03 -7.54 9.04
N ALA A 27 -4.36 -7.44 9.03
CA ALA A 27 -5.14 -6.88 10.12
C ALA A 27 -5.01 -7.70 11.41
N GLN A 28 -5.05 -9.04 11.32
CA GLN A 28 -4.83 -9.91 12.48
C GLN A 28 -3.44 -9.69 13.08
N LYS A 29 -2.40 -9.58 12.24
CA LYS A 29 -1.04 -9.31 12.71
C LYS A 29 -0.91 -7.96 13.38
N LEU A 30 -1.57 -6.93 12.86
CA LEU A 30 -1.62 -5.62 13.53
C LEU A 30 -2.24 -5.73 14.93
N TYR A 31 -3.36 -6.44 15.07
CA TYR A 31 -3.97 -6.67 16.39
C TYR A 31 -3.06 -7.46 17.33
N GLU A 32 -2.34 -8.46 16.83
CA GLU A 32 -1.36 -9.19 17.63
C GLU A 32 -0.27 -8.25 18.19
N PHE A 33 0.29 -7.37 17.35
CA PHE A 33 1.26 -6.36 17.82
C PHE A 33 0.63 -5.39 18.82
N LEU A 34 -0.57 -4.88 18.53
CA LEU A 34 -1.26 -3.95 19.43
C LEU A 34 -1.63 -4.57 20.77
N CYS A 35 -1.92 -5.87 20.84
CA CYS A 35 -2.33 -6.53 22.07
C CYS A 35 -1.15 -7.07 22.89
N TYR A 36 -0.08 -7.55 22.23
CA TYR A 36 0.95 -8.33 22.90
C TYR A 36 2.37 -7.76 22.80
N ASP A 37 2.65 -6.84 21.88
CA ASP A 37 3.97 -6.22 21.73
C ASP A 37 4.01 -4.83 22.39
N GLN A 38 4.63 -4.75 23.57
CA GLN A 38 4.75 -3.50 24.31
C GLN A 38 5.61 -2.44 23.61
N ALA A 39 6.61 -2.84 22.83
CA ALA A 39 7.45 -1.89 22.11
C ALA A 39 6.64 -1.25 20.99
N PHE A 40 5.89 -2.06 20.24
CA PHE A 40 4.99 -1.58 19.20
C PHE A 40 3.87 -0.70 19.76
N GLN A 41 3.27 -1.07 20.89
CA GLN A 41 2.25 -0.26 21.57
C GLN A 41 2.76 1.15 21.88
N ARG A 42 3.98 1.27 22.45
CA ARG A 42 4.59 2.57 22.76
C ARG A 42 4.86 3.39 21.51
N GLU A 43 5.37 2.77 20.45
CA GLU A 43 5.59 3.42 19.16
C GLU A 43 4.28 3.90 18.55
N PHE A 44 3.25 3.06 18.53
CA PHE A 44 1.92 3.41 18.04
C PHE A 44 1.34 4.62 18.79
N LEU A 45 1.41 4.62 20.12
CA LEU A 45 0.92 5.72 20.95
C LEU A 45 1.68 7.03 20.71
N ARG A 46 2.97 6.98 20.38
CA ARG A 46 3.78 8.14 20.00
C ARG A 46 3.28 8.79 18.70
N HIS A 47 2.75 7.99 17.77
CA HIS A 47 2.29 8.46 16.46
C HIS A 47 0.76 8.62 16.34
N LYS A 48 -0.01 8.37 17.42
CA LYS A 48 -1.48 8.33 17.41
C LYS A 48 -2.16 9.59 16.85
N SER A 49 -1.60 10.77 17.12
CA SER A 49 -2.19 12.03 16.64
C SER A 49 -2.11 12.16 15.13
N CYS A 50 -1.02 11.67 14.52
CA CYS A 50 -0.86 11.68 13.07
C CYS A 50 -1.92 10.79 12.40
N PHE A 51 -2.25 9.63 12.98
CA PHE A 51 -3.32 8.75 12.46
C PHE A 51 -4.66 9.48 12.31
N GLN A 52 -5.00 10.33 13.29
CA GLN A 52 -6.24 11.10 13.24
C GLN A 52 -6.19 12.18 12.14
N LEU A 53 -5.05 12.84 11.98
CA LEU A 53 -4.88 13.92 11.02
C LEU A 53 -4.87 13.42 9.58
N VAL A 54 -4.23 12.28 9.31
CA VAL A 54 -4.08 11.74 7.94
C VAL A 54 -5.23 10.83 7.52
N HIS A 55 -6.24 10.62 8.39
CA HIS A 55 -7.31 9.65 8.12
C HIS A 55 -8.00 9.89 6.77
N PRO A 56 -8.35 11.13 6.38
CA PRO A 56 -8.97 11.38 5.07
C PRO A 56 -8.08 10.97 3.89
N GLU A 57 -6.78 11.30 3.94
CA GLU A 57 -5.81 10.95 2.91
C GLU A 57 -5.54 9.45 2.87
N TRP A 58 -5.50 8.82 4.04
CA TRP A 58 -5.36 7.37 4.17
C TRP A 58 -6.54 6.65 3.51
N ASP A 59 -7.77 7.10 3.75
CA ASP A 59 -8.98 6.56 3.13
C ASP A 59 -8.94 6.71 1.61
N LEU A 60 -8.49 7.86 1.10
CA LEU A 60 -8.31 8.08 -0.32
C LEU A 60 -7.32 7.07 -0.93
N CYS A 61 -6.12 6.94 -0.34
CA CYS A 61 -5.12 5.97 -0.78
C CYS A 61 -5.67 4.53 -0.75
N SER A 62 -6.43 4.19 0.30
CA SER A 62 -7.01 2.85 0.48
C SER A 62 -8.09 2.57 -0.56
N ASN A 63 -8.94 3.55 -0.87
CA ASN A 63 -9.97 3.43 -1.91
C ASN A 63 -9.35 3.27 -3.31
N GLN A 64 -8.28 4.01 -3.61
CA GLN A 64 -7.53 3.84 -4.86
C GLN A 64 -6.94 2.43 -4.98
N PHE A 65 -6.31 1.94 -3.91
CA PHE A 65 -5.77 0.59 -3.86
C PHE A 65 -6.85 -0.46 -4.10
N ILE A 66 -7.96 -0.39 -3.38
CA ILE A 66 -9.10 -1.31 -3.53
C ILE A 66 -9.67 -1.24 -4.96
N GLY A 67 -9.72 -0.05 -5.57
CA GLY A 67 -10.12 0.12 -6.97
C GLY A 67 -9.24 -0.69 -7.92
N VAL A 68 -7.91 -0.55 -7.79
CA VAL A 68 -6.95 -1.33 -8.61
C VAL A 68 -7.13 -2.83 -8.39
N LEU A 69 -7.30 -3.29 -7.14
CA LEU A 69 -7.52 -4.71 -6.87
C LEU A 69 -8.79 -5.23 -7.58
N LYS A 70 -9.90 -4.49 -7.50
CA LYS A 70 -11.16 -4.87 -8.17
C LYS A 70 -11.01 -4.94 -9.68
N ASP A 71 -10.34 -3.95 -10.26
CA ASP A 71 -10.11 -3.90 -11.70
C ASP A 71 -9.26 -5.08 -12.16
N GLU A 72 -8.16 -5.38 -11.46
CA GLU A 72 -7.30 -6.52 -11.79
C GLU A 72 -8.00 -7.87 -11.58
N MET A 73 -8.85 -8.01 -10.56
CA MET A 73 -9.68 -9.21 -10.37
C MET A 73 -10.71 -9.39 -11.48
N SER A 74 -11.27 -8.29 -12.02
CA SER A 74 -12.21 -8.35 -13.15
C SER A 74 -11.55 -8.79 -14.47
N ARG A 75 -10.24 -8.58 -14.60
CA ARG A 75 -9.43 -8.92 -15.78
C ARG A 75 -8.89 -10.34 -15.78
N THR A 76 -9.12 -11.12 -14.72
CA THR A 76 -8.56 -12.47 -14.49
C THR A 76 -8.78 -13.45 -15.66
N THR A 77 -9.79 -13.24 -16.51
CA THR A 77 -10.02 -14.05 -17.72
C THR A 77 -9.06 -13.76 -18.88
N LYS A 78 -8.21 -12.73 -18.82
CA LYS A 78 -7.38 -12.27 -19.96
C LYS A 78 -5.85 -12.27 -19.72
N GLN A 79 -5.38 -12.35 -18.48
CA GLN A 79 -3.94 -12.26 -18.14
C GLN A 79 -3.45 -13.52 -17.42
N SER A 80 -2.13 -13.77 -17.50
CA SER A 80 -1.50 -14.86 -16.74
C SER A 80 -1.43 -14.53 -15.24
N ILE A 81 -1.48 -15.57 -14.41
CA ILE A 81 -1.41 -15.46 -12.94
C ILE A 81 -0.16 -14.68 -12.48
N ASN A 82 0.97 -14.84 -13.18
CA ASN A 82 2.22 -14.15 -12.84
C ASN A 82 2.16 -12.64 -13.07
N VAL A 83 1.50 -12.21 -14.16
CA VAL A 83 1.34 -10.78 -14.48
C VAL A 83 0.43 -10.12 -13.45
N GLN A 84 -0.67 -10.80 -13.09
CA GLN A 84 -1.61 -10.32 -12.07
C GLN A 84 -0.93 -10.18 -10.70
N TYR A 85 -0.09 -11.15 -10.33
CA TYR A 85 0.69 -11.10 -9.10
C TYR A 85 1.61 -9.87 -9.04
N ILE A 86 2.30 -9.55 -10.13
CA ILE A 86 3.14 -8.33 -10.22
C ILE A 86 2.29 -7.07 -10.08
N HIS A 87 1.13 -7.00 -10.74
CA HIS A 87 0.22 -5.85 -10.62
C HIS A 87 -0.23 -5.63 -9.18
N PHE A 88 -0.57 -6.70 -8.46
CA PHE A 88 -0.92 -6.61 -7.04
C PHE A 88 0.25 -6.10 -6.19
N CYS A 89 1.46 -6.61 -6.39
CA CYS A 89 2.64 -6.13 -5.68
C CYS A 89 2.91 -4.64 -5.95
N CYS A 90 2.79 -4.18 -7.20
CA CYS A 90 2.98 -2.76 -7.51
C CYS A 90 1.85 -1.86 -7.00
N ALA A 91 0.60 -2.34 -7.01
CA ALA A 91 -0.52 -1.62 -6.39
C ALA A 91 -0.31 -1.44 -4.88
N ARG A 92 0.20 -2.49 -4.21
CA ARG A 92 0.57 -2.45 -2.79
C ARG A 92 1.67 -1.42 -2.53
N TYR A 93 2.75 -1.45 -3.31
CA TYR A 93 3.82 -0.47 -3.21
C TYR A 93 3.33 0.97 -3.44
N ALA A 94 2.46 1.19 -4.41
CA ALA A 94 1.87 2.50 -4.68
C ALA A 94 1.01 2.98 -3.49
N TYR A 95 0.20 2.09 -2.91
CA TYR A 95 -0.59 2.37 -1.72
C TYR A 95 0.27 2.80 -0.53
N GLU A 96 1.33 2.04 -0.22
CA GLU A 96 2.26 2.37 0.86
C GLU A 96 2.92 3.74 0.67
N ASN A 97 3.35 4.05 -0.56
CA ASN A 97 3.98 5.32 -0.87
C ASN A 97 2.98 6.49 -0.89
N CYS A 98 1.72 6.24 -1.27
CA CYS A 98 0.64 7.22 -1.14
C CYS A 98 0.46 7.63 0.33
N VAL A 99 0.30 6.64 1.22
CA VAL A 99 0.17 6.88 2.68
C VAL A 99 1.39 7.60 3.23
N TYR A 100 2.60 7.15 2.87
CA TYR A 100 3.85 7.80 3.29
C TYR A 100 3.91 9.26 2.84
N SER A 101 3.60 9.53 1.58
CA SER A 101 3.73 10.87 0.99
C SER A 101 2.72 11.82 1.64
N SER A 102 1.47 11.41 1.77
CA SER A 102 0.42 12.19 2.45
C SER A 102 0.83 12.48 3.90
N ALA A 103 1.25 11.47 4.65
CA ALA A 103 1.68 11.63 6.03
C ALA A 103 2.94 12.51 6.16
N ARG A 104 3.83 12.53 5.18
CA ARG A 104 5.04 13.36 5.20
C ARG A 104 4.73 14.86 5.08
N PHE A 105 3.66 15.24 4.39
CA PHE A 105 3.24 16.64 4.29
C PHE A 105 2.45 17.12 5.51
N ILE A 106 1.74 16.21 6.18
CA ILE A 106 0.86 16.54 7.33
C ILE A 106 1.59 16.36 8.67
N CYS A 107 2.49 15.39 8.76
CA CYS A 107 3.14 14.95 9.99
C CYS A 107 4.66 14.98 9.90
N LYS A 108 5.32 14.69 11.03
CA LYS A 108 6.78 14.50 11.09
C LYS A 108 7.24 13.29 10.26
N PRO A 109 8.47 13.31 9.73
CA PRO A 109 9.00 12.21 8.91
C PRO A 109 9.00 10.84 9.61
N ASP A 110 9.21 10.79 10.92
CA ASP A 110 9.15 9.55 11.71
C ASP A 110 7.75 8.95 11.74
N SER A 111 6.72 9.78 11.95
CA SER A 111 5.32 9.39 11.81
C SER A 111 5.01 8.87 10.41
N ALA A 112 5.45 9.57 9.36
CA ALA A 112 5.22 9.12 7.99
C ALA A 112 5.78 7.72 7.72
N MET A 113 7.00 7.43 8.21
CA MET A 113 7.59 6.09 8.11
C MET A 113 6.83 5.04 8.93
N PHE A 114 6.35 5.39 10.13
CA PHE A 114 5.51 4.50 10.92
C PHE A 114 4.21 4.16 10.19
N LEU A 115 3.51 5.17 9.67
CA LEU A 115 2.27 4.99 8.94
C LEU A 115 2.46 4.15 7.67
N ARG A 116 3.56 4.33 6.94
CA ARG A 116 3.92 3.46 5.80
C ARG A 116 4.03 1.99 6.22
N ARG A 117 4.67 1.69 7.36
CA ARG A 117 4.79 0.32 7.88
C ARG A 117 3.42 -0.27 8.23
N ILE A 118 2.52 0.53 8.79
CA ILE A 118 1.15 0.10 9.08
C ILE A 118 0.36 -0.16 7.79
N ALA A 119 0.48 0.70 6.78
CA ALA A 119 -0.13 0.49 5.47
C ALA A 119 0.38 -0.82 4.83
N LYS A 120 1.70 -1.05 4.84
CA LYS A 120 2.32 -2.29 4.37
C LYS A 120 1.78 -3.53 5.10
N LEU A 121 1.67 -3.45 6.42
CA LEU A 121 1.15 -4.56 7.22
C LEU A 121 -0.30 -4.86 6.87
N LEU A 122 -1.14 -3.82 6.74
CA LEU A 122 -2.57 -3.97 6.44
C LEU A 122 -2.84 -4.44 5.01
N SER A 123 -1.96 -4.13 4.05
CA SER A 123 -2.05 -4.59 2.67
C SER A 123 -1.39 -5.96 2.42
N THR A 124 -0.87 -6.61 3.47
CA THR A 124 -0.27 -7.94 3.38
C THR A 124 -1.32 -9.04 3.50
N ASP A 125 -1.50 -9.80 2.41
CA ASP A 125 -2.10 -11.13 2.40
C ASP A 125 -1.00 -12.21 2.48
N LYS A 126 -1.32 -13.41 2.98
CA LYS A 126 -0.41 -14.57 2.95
C LYS A 126 0.11 -14.90 1.55
N HIS A 127 -0.67 -14.70 0.50
CA HIS A 127 -0.25 -14.93 -0.88
C HIS A 127 0.79 -13.91 -1.35
N PHE A 128 0.81 -12.70 -0.78
CA PHE A 128 1.65 -11.58 -1.19
C PHE A 128 2.89 -11.39 -0.31
N LEU A 129 3.23 -12.36 0.56
CA LEU A 129 4.37 -12.26 1.48
C LEU A 129 5.71 -12.02 0.76
N ASN A 130 5.82 -12.39 -0.52
CA ASN A 130 7.05 -12.24 -1.30
C ASN A 130 7.07 -11.00 -2.22
N CYS A 131 6.08 -10.10 -2.13
CA CYS A 131 6.04 -8.91 -2.97
C CYS A 131 7.24 -7.98 -2.77
N ASP A 132 7.88 -7.99 -1.59
CA ASP A 132 9.05 -7.15 -1.28
C ASP A 132 10.20 -7.28 -2.29
N LYS A 133 10.40 -8.45 -2.88
CA LYS A 133 11.42 -8.64 -3.94
C LYS A 133 11.02 -7.95 -5.24
N ILE A 134 9.76 -8.12 -5.64
CA ILE A 134 9.20 -7.54 -6.88
C ILE A 134 9.13 -6.02 -6.79
N GLU A 135 8.76 -5.48 -5.62
CA GLU A 135 8.59 -4.04 -5.44
C GLU A 135 9.89 -3.26 -5.66
N ASN A 136 10.99 -3.79 -5.15
CA ASN A 136 12.31 -3.17 -5.26
C ASN A 136 12.92 -3.26 -6.66
N GLU A 137 12.55 -4.28 -7.45
CA GLU A 137 13.10 -4.49 -8.79
C GLU A 137 12.24 -3.85 -9.89
N LEU A 138 10.91 -3.90 -9.76
CA LEU A 138 9.99 -3.54 -10.84
C LEU A 138 9.16 -2.28 -10.54
N CYS A 139 8.66 -2.15 -9.31
CA CYS A 139 7.67 -1.13 -8.99
C CYS A 139 8.31 0.23 -8.63
N SER A 140 9.51 0.22 -8.04
CA SER A 140 10.25 1.46 -7.77
C SER A 140 10.81 2.13 -9.03
N ASP A 141 11.14 1.34 -10.07
CA ASP A 141 11.72 1.85 -11.32
C ASP A 141 10.68 2.45 -12.26
N ALA A 142 9.45 1.92 -12.29
CA ALA A 142 8.37 2.51 -13.08
C ALA A 142 8.05 3.97 -12.67
N ILE A 143 8.11 4.27 -11.36
CA ILE A 143 7.93 5.63 -10.83
C ILE A 143 9.11 6.53 -11.22
N ARG A 144 10.35 5.99 -11.21
CA ARG A 144 11.55 6.73 -11.65
C ARG A 144 11.52 7.06 -13.14
N GLN A 145 11.10 6.12 -13.98
CA GLN A 145 11.00 6.32 -15.43
C GLN A 145 9.94 7.35 -15.82
N LEU A 146 8.78 7.35 -15.16
CA LEU A 146 7.74 8.36 -15.42
C LEU A 146 8.21 9.75 -15.00
N ALA A 147 8.85 9.87 -13.83
CA ALA A 147 9.43 11.12 -13.34
C ALA A 147 10.57 11.64 -14.23
N SER A 148 11.45 10.76 -14.73
CA SER A 148 12.52 11.16 -15.66
C SER A 148 11.96 11.64 -17.01
N SER A 149 10.91 10.97 -17.50
CA SER A 149 10.30 11.31 -18.80
C SER A 149 9.62 12.67 -18.76
N ILE A 150 8.92 12.99 -17.66
CA ILE A 150 8.31 14.31 -17.44
C ILE A 150 9.40 15.39 -17.30
N ALA A 151 10.48 15.12 -16.56
CA ALA A 151 11.58 16.07 -16.40
C ALA A 151 12.25 16.41 -17.74
N VAL A 152 12.51 15.42 -18.60
CA VAL A 152 13.06 15.64 -19.95
C VAL A 152 12.11 16.50 -20.79
N TYR A 153 10.81 16.22 -20.76
CA TYR A 153 9.82 16.99 -21.51
C TYR A 153 9.73 18.44 -21.06
N VAL A 154 9.75 18.68 -19.75
CA VAL A 154 9.74 20.04 -19.17
C VAL A 154 11.02 20.78 -19.56
N THR A 155 12.19 20.14 -19.45
CA THR A 155 13.45 20.78 -19.85
C THR A 155 13.46 21.17 -21.33
N PHE A 156 12.95 20.30 -22.21
CA PHE A 156 12.86 20.56 -23.65
C PHE A 156 11.90 21.71 -23.98
N LEU A 157 10.75 21.78 -23.31
CA LEU A 157 9.80 22.89 -23.47
C LEU A 157 10.37 24.21 -22.96
N THR A 158 11.11 24.19 -21.85
CA THR A 158 11.74 25.41 -21.32
C THR A 158 12.84 25.93 -22.23
N SER A 159 13.68 25.07 -22.82
CA SER A 159 14.73 25.51 -23.76
C SER A 159 14.16 26.00 -25.09
N LEU A 160 13.07 25.40 -25.58
CA LEU A 160 12.30 25.94 -26.72
C LEU A 160 11.70 27.32 -26.43
N ALA A 161 11.16 27.53 -25.23
CA ALA A 161 10.60 28.83 -24.84
C ALA A 161 11.68 29.92 -24.74
N ILE A 162 12.88 29.59 -24.24
CA ILE A 162 14.03 30.51 -24.18
C ILE A 162 14.48 30.89 -25.60
N LEU A 163 14.61 29.91 -26.50
CA LEU A 163 14.99 30.14 -27.91
C LEU A 163 13.98 31.01 -28.68
N MET A 164 12.70 30.95 -28.32
CA MET A 164 11.64 31.78 -28.92
C MET A 164 11.57 33.19 -28.31
N LEU A 165 12.21 33.43 -27.16
CA LEU A 165 12.26 34.74 -26.51
C LEU A 165 13.47 35.58 -26.97
N GLU A 166 14.52 34.92 -27.47
CA GLU A 166 15.73 35.56 -28.02
C GLU A 166 15.62 35.90 -29.51
N ARG A 167 14.46 35.68 -30.14
CA ARG A 167 14.18 35.95 -31.55
C ARG A 167 13.11 37.01 -31.73
#